data_AF-A0A3M1F3W4-F1
#
_entry.id   AF-A0A3M1F3W4-F1
#
_cell.length_a   1.000
_cell.length_b   1.000
_cell.length_c   1.000
_cell.angle_alpha   90.00
_cell.angle_beta   90.00
_cell.angle_gamma   90.00
#
_symmetry.space_group_name_H-M   'P 1'
#
loop_
_entity.id
_entity.type
_entity.pdbx_description
1 polymer ?
#
loop_
_entity_poly.entity_id
_entity_poly.type
_entity_poly.pdbx_seq_one_letter_code
_entity_poly.pdbx_strand_id
1 'polypeptide(L)'
;MYSLGIDEAGRGPVFGPLVMAGVALTPNQERDLKKLGVTDSKLLSPPARERLYKEITRHPHEIIIVHPAEIDHAVQSTTTNLNWLEADTAVAIIKKLTKRLPITTVIVDSPTKNTNAFKKYLQTKLGNQDFTLLCENKADQRFTCVAAASILAKVTRDKKIRELTAKTGINLGSGYLTDPATQKTLQEQYNNPKLASIIRASWAPVKELRKPRQTTLAPTGPAGRSKKPDEKTFATLTRHGFSFENTKTPYETVRMKGPGVTLIKYTTGTLLLQGSKAAKEATRELLKKLNIR
;
A
#
# COMPACT_ATOMS: atom_id res chain seq x y z
N MET A 1 13.09 -21.52 -28.92
CA MET A 1 13.65 -20.76 -27.78
C MET A 1 12.63 -19.71 -27.36
N TYR A 2 12.41 -19.55 -26.06
CA TYR A 2 11.39 -18.65 -25.50
C TYR A 2 12.02 -17.55 -24.63
N SER A 3 11.42 -16.36 -24.70
CA SER A 3 11.60 -15.27 -23.73
C SER A 3 10.45 -15.29 -22.74
N LEU A 4 10.74 -15.42 -21.45
CA LEU A 4 9.77 -15.36 -20.35
C LEU A 4 9.77 -13.96 -19.73
N GLY A 5 8.64 -13.26 -19.78
CA GLY A 5 8.43 -12.01 -19.06
C GLY A 5 7.59 -12.23 -17.80
N ILE A 6 7.93 -11.54 -16.70
CA ILE A 6 7.26 -11.64 -15.40
C ILE A 6 6.95 -10.24 -14.89
N ASP A 7 5.72 -10.04 -14.43
CA ASP A 7 5.22 -8.79 -13.85
C ASP A 7 4.09 -9.06 -12.84
N GLU A 8 3.73 -8.06 -12.06
CA GLU A 8 2.68 -8.11 -11.04
C GLU A 8 1.57 -7.07 -11.20
N ALA A 9 0.46 -7.30 -10.48
CA ALA A 9 -0.57 -6.31 -10.28
C ALA A 9 -1.17 -6.43 -8.87
N GLY A 10 -1.50 -5.28 -8.27
CA GLY A 10 -2.07 -5.27 -6.93
C GLY A 10 -1.03 -5.22 -5.82
N ARG A 11 0.12 -4.56 -6.02
CA ARG A 11 1.11 -4.36 -4.96
C ARG A 11 0.66 -3.38 -3.87
N GLY A 12 0.04 -2.25 -4.24
CA GLY A 12 -0.37 -1.19 -3.31
C GLY A 12 -1.79 -1.20 -2.66
N PRO A 13 -2.82 -1.92 -3.16
CA PRO A 13 -4.19 -1.79 -2.66
C PRO A 13 -4.33 -2.30 -1.22
N VAL A 14 -5.33 -1.80 -0.49
CA VAL A 14 -5.67 -2.23 0.88
C VAL A 14 -6.57 -3.46 0.91
N PHE A 15 -7.31 -3.71 -0.18
CA PHE A 15 -8.16 -4.89 -0.35
C PHE A 15 -7.68 -5.78 -1.49
N GLY A 16 -7.84 -7.09 -1.29
CA GLY A 16 -7.62 -8.12 -2.28
C GLY A 16 -6.15 -8.51 -2.47
N PRO A 17 -5.89 -9.46 -3.38
CA PRO A 17 -4.58 -10.09 -3.51
C PRO A 17 -3.59 -9.27 -4.34
N LEU A 18 -2.33 -9.66 -4.25
CA LEU A 18 -1.30 -9.41 -5.24
C LEU A 18 -1.37 -10.55 -6.26
N VAL A 19 -1.28 -10.25 -7.55
CA VAL A 19 -1.26 -11.26 -8.61
C VAL A 19 0.04 -11.11 -9.38
N MET A 20 0.79 -12.19 -9.53
CA MET A 20 1.97 -12.27 -10.38
C MET A 20 1.69 -13.17 -11.57
N ALA A 21 2.20 -12.79 -12.73
CA ALA A 21 2.07 -13.59 -13.94
C ALA A 21 3.40 -13.73 -14.66
N GLY A 22 3.56 -14.84 -15.39
CA GLY A 22 4.65 -15.05 -16.33
C GLY A 22 4.10 -15.45 -17.69
N VAL A 23 4.65 -14.90 -18.78
CA VAL A 23 4.28 -15.23 -20.16
C VAL A 23 5.54 -15.56 -20.96
N ALA A 24 5.57 -16.73 -21.58
CA ALA A 24 6.67 -17.17 -22.44
C ALA A 24 6.29 -17.03 -23.91
N LEU A 25 7.09 -16.30 -24.68
CA LEU A 25 6.87 -16.04 -26.10
C LEU A 25 8.08 -16.43 -26.94
N THR A 26 7.82 -16.96 -28.12
CA THR A 26 8.82 -17.02 -29.20
C THR A 26 8.95 -15.65 -29.87
N PRO A 27 10.02 -15.38 -30.64
CA PRO A 27 10.19 -14.11 -31.35
C PRO A 27 9.03 -13.77 -32.32
N ASN A 28 8.41 -14.77 -32.93
CA ASN A 28 7.24 -14.54 -33.81
C ASN A 28 6.02 -14.10 -33.00
N GLN A 29 5.70 -14.84 -31.92
CA GLN A 29 4.58 -14.51 -31.05
C GLN A 29 4.73 -13.14 -30.37
N GLU A 30 5.96 -12.78 -29.99
CA GLU A 30 6.25 -11.44 -29.48
C GLU A 30 5.93 -10.34 -30.52
N ARG A 31 6.33 -10.53 -31.78
CA ARG A 31 5.99 -9.59 -32.87
C ARG A 31 4.47 -9.51 -33.11
N ASP A 32 3.79 -10.65 -33.07
CA ASP A 32 2.34 -10.71 -33.31
C ASP A 32 1.55 -10.02 -32.20
N LEU A 33 1.87 -10.31 -30.93
CA LEU A 33 1.24 -9.65 -29.78
C LEU A 33 1.52 -8.14 -29.76
N LYS A 34 2.74 -7.72 -30.12
CA LYS A 34 3.07 -6.29 -30.24
C LYS A 34 2.20 -5.60 -31.30
N LYS A 35 1.99 -6.22 -32.47
CA LYS A 35 1.08 -5.71 -33.52
C LYS A 35 -0.38 -5.65 -33.07
N LEU A 36 -0.81 -6.57 -32.21
CA LEU A 36 -2.14 -6.56 -31.61
C LEU A 36 -2.34 -5.44 -30.56
N GLY A 37 -1.27 -4.74 -30.20
CA GLY A 37 -1.30 -3.61 -29.27
C GLY A 37 -0.98 -3.98 -27.82
N VAL A 38 -0.30 -5.12 -27.57
CA VAL A 38 0.26 -5.41 -26.25
C VAL A 38 1.34 -4.37 -25.92
N THR A 39 1.09 -3.61 -24.85
CA THR A 39 1.92 -2.53 -24.33
C THR A 39 1.66 -2.35 -22.83
N ASP A 40 2.20 -1.30 -22.20
CA ASP A 40 1.97 -0.95 -20.80
C ASP A 40 0.47 -1.03 -20.48
N SER A 41 0.13 -1.90 -19.53
CA SER A 41 -1.24 -2.23 -19.19
C SER A 41 -2.01 -1.00 -18.66
N LYS A 42 -1.32 0.01 -18.14
CA LYS A 42 -1.90 1.24 -17.61
C LYS A 42 -2.39 2.19 -18.71
N LEU A 43 -1.83 2.08 -19.92
CA LEU A 43 -2.24 2.86 -21.09
C LEU A 43 -3.46 2.26 -21.80
N LEU A 44 -3.85 1.04 -21.44
CA LEU A 44 -4.96 0.32 -22.04
C LEU A 44 -6.25 0.48 -21.23
N SER A 45 -7.37 0.71 -21.93
CA SER A 45 -8.70 0.69 -21.31
C SER A 45 -9.05 -0.72 -20.81
N PRO A 46 -9.93 -0.86 -19.80
CA PRO A 46 -10.33 -2.18 -19.31
C PRO A 46 -10.85 -3.13 -20.41
N PRO A 47 -11.72 -2.71 -21.35
CA PRO A 47 -12.16 -3.58 -22.45
C PRO A 47 -11.03 -4.01 -23.39
N ALA A 48 -10.08 -3.10 -23.67
CA ALA A 48 -8.91 -3.43 -24.49
C ALA A 48 -8.02 -4.46 -23.79
N ARG A 49 -7.78 -4.30 -22.48
CA ARG A 49 -7.06 -5.29 -21.68
C ARG A 49 -7.77 -6.64 -21.64
N GLU A 50 -9.08 -6.68 -21.47
CA GLU A 50 -9.84 -7.95 -21.45
C GLU A 50 -9.81 -8.66 -22.82
N ARG A 51 -9.80 -7.92 -23.92
CA ARG A 51 -9.57 -8.49 -25.26
C ARG A 51 -8.16 -9.09 -25.38
N LEU A 52 -7.13 -8.31 -25.03
CA LEU A 52 -5.74 -8.75 -25.10
C LEU A 52 -5.45 -9.93 -24.15
N TYR A 53 -6.08 -9.95 -22.98
CA TYR A 53 -5.99 -11.07 -22.04
C TYR A 53 -6.33 -12.39 -22.73
N LYS A 54 -7.42 -12.44 -23.50
CA LYS A 54 -7.83 -13.65 -24.24
C LYS A 54 -6.76 -14.08 -25.24
N GLU A 55 -6.18 -13.14 -25.98
CA GLU A 55 -5.09 -13.43 -26.91
C GLU A 55 -3.84 -13.95 -26.20
N ILE A 56 -3.42 -13.28 -25.12
CA ILE A 56 -2.21 -13.63 -24.37
C ILE A 56 -2.34 -15.03 -23.73
N THR A 57 -3.51 -15.38 -23.20
CA THR A 57 -3.74 -16.69 -22.57
C THR A 57 -3.62 -17.89 -23.53
N ARG A 58 -3.55 -17.66 -24.86
CA ARG A 58 -3.25 -18.71 -25.84
C ARG A 58 -1.78 -19.11 -25.87
N HIS A 59 -0.90 -18.31 -25.28
CA HIS A 59 0.53 -18.60 -25.16
C HIS A 59 0.85 -19.24 -23.80
N PRO A 60 1.98 -19.96 -23.67
CA PRO A 60 2.36 -20.54 -22.39
C PRO A 60 2.53 -19.46 -21.31
N HIS A 61 1.81 -19.61 -20.20
CA HIS A 61 1.78 -18.65 -19.11
C HIS A 61 1.53 -19.35 -17.77
N GLU A 62 1.80 -18.62 -16.69
CA GLU A 62 1.51 -19.04 -15.32
C GLU A 62 1.04 -17.81 -14.53
N ILE A 63 0.05 -17.99 -13.65
CA ILE A 63 -0.47 -16.93 -12.80
C ILE A 63 -0.50 -17.44 -11.36
N ILE A 64 0.11 -16.69 -10.44
CA ILE A 64 0.06 -16.97 -9.00
C ILE A 64 -0.67 -15.83 -8.29
N ILE A 65 -1.65 -16.18 -7.47
CA ILE A 65 -2.39 -15.25 -6.62
C ILE A 65 -1.82 -15.35 -5.21
N VAL A 66 -1.30 -14.23 -4.71
CA VAL A 66 -0.75 -14.10 -3.36
C VAL A 66 -1.81 -13.45 -2.47
N HIS A 67 -2.32 -14.19 -1.49
CA HIS A 67 -3.43 -13.76 -0.67
C HIS A 67 -3.02 -12.71 0.38
N PRO A 68 -3.95 -11.84 0.84
CA PRO A 68 -3.66 -10.83 1.86
C PRO A 68 -2.96 -11.36 3.12
N ALA A 69 -3.28 -12.59 3.56
CA ALA A 69 -2.61 -13.21 4.69
C ALA A 69 -1.11 -13.48 4.44
N GLU A 70 -0.74 -13.94 3.25
CA GLU A 70 0.66 -14.17 2.86
C GLU A 70 1.42 -12.84 2.74
N ILE A 71 0.74 -11.84 2.19
CA ILE A 71 1.26 -10.47 2.07
C ILE A 71 1.52 -9.89 3.47
N ASP A 72 0.55 -10.00 4.37
CA ASP A 72 0.67 -9.48 5.74
C ASP A 72 1.77 -10.19 6.52
N HIS A 73 1.86 -11.52 6.39
CA HIS A 73 2.93 -12.31 6.98
C HIS A 73 4.30 -11.82 6.49
N ALA A 74 4.47 -11.61 5.17
CA ALA A 74 5.74 -11.14 4.65
C ALA A 74 6.10 -9.73 5.11
N VAL A 75 5.14 -8.80 5.14
CA VAL A 75 5.38 -7.40 5.57
C VAL A 75 5.63 -7.25 7.07
N GLN A 76 5.10 -8.17 7.89
CA GLN A 76 5.31 -8.16 9.34
C GLN A 76 6.52 -8.97 9.78
N SER A 77 7.08 -9.81 8.90
CA SER A 77 8.23 -10.65 9.20
C SER A 77 9.52 -9.85 9.42
N THR A 78 10.42 -10.38 10.24
CA THR A 78 11.79 -9.87 10.43
C THR A 78 12.77 -10.43 9.40
N THR A 79 12.41 -11.51 8.69
CA THR A 79 13.31 -12.26 7.79
C THR A 79 12.97 -12.07 6.31
N THR A 80 11.78 -11.56 6.00
CA THR A 80 11.33 -11.31 4.63
C THR A 80 10.58 -9.98 4.54
N ASN A 81 10.18 -9.62 3.32
CA ASN A 81 9.34 -8.45 3.05
C ASN A 81 8.59 -8.68 1.72
N LEU A 82 7.81 -7.68 1.31
CA LEU A 82 7.02 -7.76 0.07
C LEU A 82 7.88 -8.01 -1.17
N ASN A 83 9.06 -7.37 -1.28
CA ASN A 83 9.94 -7.57 -2.43
C ASN A 83 10.45 -9.01 -2.49
N TRP A 84 10.81 -9.61 -1.35
CA TRP A 84 11.28 -11.00 -1.32
C TRP A 84 10.16 -12.01 -1.55
N LEU A 85 8.93 -11.71 -1.10
CA LEU A 85 7.75 -12.50 -1.47
C LEU A 85 7.50 -12.45 -2.99
N GLU A 86 7.61 -11.27 -3.61
CA GLU A 86 7.53 -11.10 -5.07
C GLU A 86 8.64 -11.89 -5.77
N ALA A 87 9.88 -11.86 -5.25
CA ALA A 87 10.99 -12.65 -5.79
C ALA A 87 10.74 -14.16 -5.71
N ASP A 88 10.34 -14.69 -4.55
CA ASP A 88 10.03 -16.11 -4.38
C ASP A 88 8.85 -16.54 -5.28
N THR A 89 7.86 -15.67 -5.47
CA THR A 89 6.74 -15.91 -6.39
C THR A 89 7.19 -15.94 -7.85
N ALA A 90 8.07 -15.02 -8.26
CA ALA A 90 8.69 -15.04 -9.59
C ALA A 90 9.51 -16.32 -9.79
N VAL A 91 10.28 -16.78 -8.80
CA VAL A 91 11.02 -18.05 -8.86
C VAL A 91 10.07 -19.23 -9.09
N ALA A 92 8.92 -19.27 -8.41
CA ALA A 92 7.93 -20.31 -8.60
C ALA A 92 7.37 -20.34 -10.04
N ILE A 93 7.07 -19.16 -10.61
CA ILE A 93 6.65 -19.01 -12.01
C ILE A 93 7.73 -19.51 -12.97
N ILE A 94 8.98 -19.06 -12.79
CA ILE A 94 10.12 -19.45 -13.62
C ILE A 94 10.28 -20.97 -13.59
N LYS A 95 10.36 -21.58 -12.40
CA LYS A 95 10.55 -23.03 -12.24
C LYS A 95 9.41 -23.84 -12.86
N LYS A 96 8.17 -23.35 -12.86
CA LYS A 96 7.04 -24.05 -13.49
C LYS A 96 7.14 -24.04 -15.02
N LEU A 97 7.53 -22.91 -15.60
CA LEU A 97 7.58 -22.75 -17.05
C LEU A 97 8.85 -23.35 -17.66
N THR A 98 10.01 -23.23 -17.02
CA THR A 98 11.28 -23.81 -17.49
C THR A 98 11.27 -25.34 -17.52
N LYS A 99 10.44 -25.98 -16.67
CA LYS A 99 10.22 -27.43 -16.71
C LYS A 99 9.57 -27.95 -17.98
N ARG A 100 8.91 -27.08 -18.76
CA ARG A 100 8.07 -27.47 -19.90
C ARG A 100 8.48 -26.82 -21.21
N LEU A 101 9.34 -25.80 -21.15
CA LEU A 101 9.67 -24.95 -22.29
C LEU A 101 11.18 -24.66 -22.33
N PRO A 102 11.79 -24.65 -23.53
CA PRO A 102 13.18 -24.23 -23.71
C PRO A 102 13.30 -22.70 -23.62
N ILE A 103 13.29 -22.18 -22.40
CA ILE A 103 13.45 -20.77 -22.08
C ILE A 103 14.93 -20.42 -22.10
N THR A 104 15.29 -19.38 -22.87
CA THR A 104 16.67 -18.89 -23.00
C THR A 104 16.88 -17.53 -22.36
N THR A 105 15.80 -16.80 -22.09
CA THR A 105 15.84 -15.49 -21.46
C THR A 105 14.65 -15.32 -20.52
N VAL A 106 14.92 -14.86 -19.32
CA VAL A 106 13.92 -14.48 -18.31
C VAL A 106 14.09 -13.01 -18.00
N ILE A 107 13.01 -12.24 -18.11
CA ILE A 107 12.95 -10.81 -17.83
C ILE A 107 11.91 -10.58 -16.74
N VAL A 108 12.29 -9.96 -15.64
CA VAL A 108 11.41 -9.68 -14.50
C VAL A 108 11.30 -8.17 -14.30
N ASP A 109 10.07 -7.65 -14.24
CA ASP A 109 9.86 -6.27 -13.78
C ASP A 109 10.17 -6.19 -12.27
N SER A 110 11.11 -5.33 -11.91
CA SER A 110 11.64 -5.24 -10.56
C SER A 110 10.79 -4.30 -9.71
N PRO A 111 10.27 -4.75 -8.54
CA PRO A 111 9.50 -3.89 -7.63
C PRO A 111 10.40 -2.91 -6.85
N THR A 112 11.71 -3.01 -7.00
CA THR A 112 12.71 -2.19 -6.29
C THR A 112 13.69 -1.53 -7.25
N LYS A 113 14.16 -0.33 -6.90
CA LYS A 113 15.23 0.40 -7.63
C LYS A 113 16.57 -0.33 -7.56
N ASN A 114 16.81 -1.14 -6.52
CA ASN A 114 18.01 -1.95 -6.41
C ASN A 114 17.83 -3.28 -7.16
N THR A 115 17.77 -3.18 -8.48
CA THR A 115 17.56 -4.32 -9.39
C THR A 115 18.67 -5.37 -9.26
N ASN A 116 19.91 -4.95 -8.94
CA ASN A 116 21.05 -5.85 -8.74
C ASN A 116 20.86 -6.77 -7.53
N ALA A 117 20.45 -6.22 -6.38
CA ALA A 117 20.17 -7.04 -5.20
C ALA A 117 19.00 -8.01 -5.45
N PHE A 118 17.96 -7.54 -6.14
CA PHE A 118 16.81 -8.37 -6.52
C PHE A 118 17.20 -9.52 -7.44
N LYS A 119 17.96 -9.22 -8.50
CA LYS A 119 18.52 -10.21 -9.42
C LYS A 119 19.38 -11.24 -8.69
N LYS A 120 20.28 -10.79 -7.79
CA LYS A 120 21.14 -11.69 -7.01
C LYS A 120 20.32 -12.66 -6.15
N TYR A 121 19.27 -12.15 -5.49
CA TYR A 121 18.36 -12.98 -4.71
C TYR A 121 17.69 -14.06 -5.57
N LEU A 122 17.13 -13.69 -6.73
CA LEU A 122 16.54 -14.63 -7.69
C LEU A 122 17.57 -15.68 -8.14
N GLN A 123 18.79 -15.27 -8.49
CA GLN A 123 19.86 -16.18 -8.91
C GLN A 123 20.18 -17.21 -7.82
N THR A 124 20.30 -16.79 -6.56
CA THR A 124 20.53 -17.71 -5.44
C THR A 124 19.41 -18.74 -5.29
N LYS A 125 18.15 -18.34 -5.47
CA LYS A 125 16.98 -19.23 -5.33
C LYS A 125 16.76 -20.18 -6.52
N LEU A 126 17.19 -19.73 -7.70
CA LEU A 126 17.11 -20.51 -8.93
C LEU A 126 18.24 -21.54 -8.98
N GLY A 127 19.46 -21.19 -8.55
CA GLY A 127 20.66 -22.01 -8.72
C GLY A 127 21.25 -21.85 -10.12
N ASN A 128 22.07 -22.81 -10.58
CA ASN A 128 22.61 -22.78 -11.94
C ASN A 128 21.48 -22.86 -12.98
N GLN A 129 21.44 -21.91 -13.91
CA GLN A 129 20.41 -21.83 -14.95
C GLN A 129 21.04 -21.79 -16.34
N ASP A 130 20.36 -22.39 -17.32
CA ASP A 130 20.75 -22.36 -18.73
C ASP A 130 20.13 -21.17 -19.51
N PHE A 131 19.62 -20.16 -18.78
CA PHE A 131 19.03 -18.97 -19.37
C PHE A 131 19.65 -17.67 -18.84
N THR A 132 19.55 -16.61 -19.65
CA THR A 132 19.92 -15.26 -19.23
C THR A 132 18.83 -14.66 -18.35
N LEU A 133 19.17 -14.22 -17.13
CA LEU A 133 18.25 -13.51 -16.23
C LEU A 133 18.48 -11.99 -16.28
N LEU A 134 17.42 -11.24 -16.57
CA LEU A 134 17.36 -9.79 -16.56
C LEU A 134 16.32 -9.32 -15.53
N CYS A 135 16.67 -8.32 -14.74
CA CYS A 135 15.76 -7.64 -13.82
C CYS A 135 15.91 -6.15 -14.03
N GLU A 136 14.84 -5.49 -14.44
CA GLU A 136 14.84 -4.06 -14.75
C GLU A 136 13.59 -3.41 -14.16
N ASN A 137 13.63 -2.11 -13.90
CA ASN A 137 12.41 -1.37 -13.59
C ASN A 137 11.71 -0.97 -14.88
N LYS A 138 10.38 -1.03 -14.90
CA LYS A 138 9.54 -0.69 -16.07
C LYS A 138 9.86 -1.57 -17.28
N ALA A 139 10.15 -2.85 -17.02
CA ALA A 139 10.49 -3.81 -18.06
C ALA A 139 9.31 -4.03 -19.04
N ASP A 140 8.08 -3.86 -18.57
CA ASP A 140 6.84 -3.86 -19.35
C ASP A 140 6.83 -2.83 -20.48
N GLN A 141 7.56 -1.72 -20.34
CA GLN A 141 7.64 -0.69 -21.38
C GLN A 141 8.57 -1.07 -22.53
N ARG A 142 9.46 -2.05 -22.32
CA ARG A 142 10.51 -2.44 -23.28
C ARG A 142 10.29 -3.83 -23.87
N PHE A 143 9.77 -4.77 -23.09
CA PHE A 143 9.69 -6.18 -23.45
C PHE A 143 8.23 -6.64 -23.54
N THR A 144 7.84 -7.18 -24.68
CA THR A 144 6.43 -7.52 -24.95
C THR A 144 5.95 -8.66 -24.07
N CYS A 145 6.83 -9.62 -23.75
CA CYS A 145 6.50 -10.71 -22.82
C CYS A 145 6.20 -10.20 -21.40
N VAL A 146 6.89 -9.14 -20.94
CA VAL A 146 6.63 -8.51 -19.64
C VAL A 146 5.33 -7.70 -19.69
N ALA A 147 5.11 -6.93 -20.75
CA ALA A 147 3.84 -6.23 -20.97
C ALA A 147 2.64 -7.20 -20.98
N ALA A 148 2.80 -8.37 -21.63
CA ALA A 148 1.80 -9.42 -21.65
C ALA A 148 1.52 -9.97 -20.24
N ALA A 149 2.57 -10.24 -19.45
CA ALA A 149 2.44 -10.63 -18.05
C ALA A 149 1.72 -9.56 -17.22
N SER A 150 2.04 -8.28 -17.42
CA SER A 150 1.38 -7.14 -16.78
C SER A 150 -0.14 -7.16 -17.01
N ILE A 151 -0.55 -7.38 -18.27
CA ILE A 151 -1.97 -7.47 -18.64
C ILE A 151 -2.63 -8.66 -17.97
N LEU A 152 -1.99 -9.84 -17.98
CA LEU A 152 -2.53 -11.03 -17.30
C LEU A 152 -2.73 -10.80 -15.81
N ALA A 153 -1.71 -10.25 -15.14
CA ALA A 153 -1.77 -9.94 -13.71
C ALA A 153 -2.89 -8.93 -13.43
N LYS A 154 -2.96 -7.83 -14.19
CA LYS A 154 -3.92 -6.75 -13.99
C LYS A 154 -5.36 -7.20 -14.18
N VAL A 155 -5.66 -7.89 -15.29
CA VAL A 155 -7.02 -8.36 -15.58
C VAL A 155 -7.47 -9.41 -14.57
N THR A 156 -6.58 -10.33 -14.21
CA THR A 156 -6.89 -11.36 -13.19
C THR A 156 -7.16 -10.72 -11.83
N ARG A 157 -6.33 -9.74 -11.43
CA ARG A 157 -6.51 -9.01 -10.17
C ARG A 157 -7.82 -8.24 -10.14
N ASP A 158 -8.16 -7.53 -11.21
CA ASP A 158 -9.41 -6.77 -11.30
C ASP A 158 -10.64 -7.70 -11.29
N LYS A 159 -10.56 -8.85 -11.97
CA LYS A 159 -11.57 -9.92 -11.84
C LYS A 159 -11.70 -10.38 -10.38
N LYS A 160 -10.58 -10.59 -9.68
CA LYS A 160 -10.62 -11.05 -8.29
C LYS A 160 -11.27 -10.05 -7.34
N ILE A 161 -11.05 -8.74 -7.54
CA ILE A 161 -11.74 -7.71 -6.77
C ILE A 161 -13.25 -7.72 -7.02
N ARG A 162 -13.68 -7.90 -8.28
CA ARG A 162 -15.12 -8.05 -8.62
C ARG A 162 -15.73 -9.28 -7.94
N GLU A 163 -15.04 -10.41 -7.95
CA GLU A 163 -15.48 -11.63 -7.25
C GLU A 163 -15.60 -11.42 -5.74
N LEU A 164 -14.63 -10.75 -5.11
CA LEU A 164 -14.66 -10.44 -3.68
C LEU A 164 -15.79 -9.46 -3.34
N THR A 165 -16.05 -8.48 -4.19
CA THR A 165 -17.18 -7.55 -4.06
C THR A 165 -18.51 -8.32 -4.08
N ALA A 166 -18.70 -9.20 -5.07
CA ALA A 166 -19.89 -10.05 -5.17
C ALA A 166 -20.05 -11.00 -3.97
N LYS A 167 -18.95 -11.65 -3.53
CA LYS A 167 -18.96 -12.60 -2.41
C LYS A 167 -19.27 -11.94 -1.07
N THR A 168 -18.76 -10.73 -0.84
CA THR A 168 -18.96 -10.02 0.43
C THR A 168 -20.25 -9.22 0.46
N GLY A 169 -20.76 -8.81 -0.71
CA GLY A 169 -21.82 -7.82 -0.84
C GLY A 169 -21.36 -6.40 -0.50
N ILE A 170 -20.06 -6.15 -0.43
CA ILE A 170 -19.47 -4.86 -0.04
C ILE A 170 -18.78 -4.25 -1.25
N ASN A 171 -19.07 -2.99 -1.56
CA ASN A 171 -18.41 -2.28 -2.65
C ASN A 171 -16.95 -1.99 -2.29
N LEU A 172 -16.03 -2.84 -2.73
CA LEU A 172 -14.60 -2.69 -2.46
C LEU A 172 -13.96 -1.60 -3.34
N GLY A 173 -14.68 -1.06 -4.33
CA GLY A 173 -14.11 -0.25 -5.40
C GLY A 173 -13.00 -1.02 -6.13
N SER A 174 -11.95 -0.32 -6.49
CA SER A 174 -10.74 -0.89 -7.06
C SER A 174 -9.85 -1.56 -6.02
N GLY A 175 -10.08 -1.36 -4.72
CA GLY A 175 -9.21 -1.77 -3.63
C GLY A 175 -8.02 -0.84 -3.36
N TYR A 176 -7.77 0.16 -4.22
CA TYR A 176 -6.74 1.19 -4.01
C TYR A 176 -7.32 2.42 -3.32
N LEU A 177 -6.53 3.09 -2.49
CA LEU A 177 -6.97 4.33 -1.83
C LEU A 177 -7.11 5.53 -2.77
N THR A 178 -6.77 5.40 -4.04
CA THR A 178 -7.11 6.40 -5.06
C THR A 178 -8.58 6.31 -5.50
N ASP A 179 -9.29 5.25 -5.11
CA ASP A 179 -10.71 5.06 -5.41
C ASP A 179 -11.58 5.51 -4.22
N PRO A 180 -12.50 6.47 -4.41
CA PRO A 180 -13.41 6.93 -3.38
C PRO A 180 -14.26 5.82 -2.74
N ALA A 181 -14.67 4.81 -3.51
CA ALA A 181 -15.47 3.69 -3.00
C ALA A 181 -14.63 2.83 -2.03
N THR A 182 -13.36 2.60 -2.36
CA THR A 182 -12.43 1.90 -1.47
C THR A 182 -12.19 2.68 -0.18
N GLN A 183 -11.97 4.00 -0.28
CA GLN A 183 -11.77 4.85 0.90
C GLN A 183 -12.99 4.81 1.83
N LYS A 184 -14.19 4.98 1.27
CA LYS A 184 -15.45 4.92 2.00
C LYS A 184 -15.62 3.58 2.72
N THR A 185 -15.48 2.47 2.00
CA THR A 185 -15.60 1.12 2.57
C THR A 185 -14.56 0.87 3.67
N LEU A 186 -13.32 1.32 3.48
CA LEU A 186 -12.30 1.20 4.52
C LEU A 186 -12.68 2.02 5.77
N GLN A 187 -13.14 3.26 5.63
CA GLN A 187 -13.49 4.09 6.80
C GLN A 187 -14.72 3.57 7.56
N GLU A 188 -15.75 3.15 6.83
CA GLU A 188 -17.04 2.77 7.40
C GLU A 188 -17.08 1.31 7.86
N GLN A 189 -16.33 0.42 7.21
CA GLN A 189 -16.51 -1.03 7.36
C GLN A 189 -15.23 -1.80 7.71
N TYR A 190 -14.12 -1.17 8.10
CA TYR A 190 -12.86 -1.92 8.35
C TYR A 190 -12.97 -3.07 9.38
N ASN A 191 -13.89 -2.96 10.33
CA ASN A 191 -14.16 -4.00 11.34
C ASN A 191 -15.16 -5.07 10.88
N ASN A 192 -15.70 -4.97 9.66
CA ASN A 192 -16.67 -5.94 9.14
C ASN A 192 -15.98 -7.31 9.00
N PRO A 193 -16.48 -8.38 9.66
CA PRO A 193 -15.86 -9.71 9.59
C PRO A 193 -15.70 -10.25 8.16
N LYS A 194 -16.58 -9.84 7.24
CA LYS A 194 -16.50 -10.21 5.82
C LYS A 194 -15.23 -9.68 5.13
N LEU A 195 -14.61 -8.64 5.67
CA LEU A 195 -13.37 -8.06 5.15
C LEU A 195 -12.11 -8.71 5.73
N ALA A 196 -12.21 -9.48 6.81
CA ALA A 196 -11.05 -9.97 7.57
C ALA A 196 -10.07 -10.79 6.71
N SER A 197 -10.57 -11.58 5.76
CA SER A 197 -9.74 -12.41 4.87
C SER A 197 -9.26 -11.68 3.61
N ILE A 198 -9.72 -10.45 3.37
CA ILE A 198 -9.42 -9.71 2.13
C ILE A 198 -8.75 -8.36 2.36
N ILE A 199 -8.76 -7.84 3.58
CA ILE A 199 -8.03 -6.63 3.97
C ILE A 199 -6.57 -6.98 4.25
N ARG A 200 -5.65 -6.11 3.83
CA ARG A 200 -4.22 -6.21 4.17
C ARG A 200 -3.97 -5.48 5.47
N ALA A 201 -4.00 -6.20 6.58
CA ALA A 201 -3.91 -5.65 7.93
C ALA A 201 -2.58 -4.95 8.21
N SER A 202 -1.51 -5.31 7.49
CA SER A 202 -0.18 -4.75 7.69
C SER A 202 0.04 -3.40 6.99
N TRP A 203 -0.89 -2.95 6.14
CA TRP A 203 -0.79 -1.69 5.39
C TRP A 203 -1.00 -0.50 6.34
N ALA A 204 -0.20 0.56 6.17
CA ALA A 204 -0.23 1.72 7.06
C ALA A 204 -1.63 2.34 7.27
N PRO A 205 -2.46 2.55 6.22
CA PRO A 205 -3.82 3.07 6.40
C PRO A 205 -4.72 2.18 7.26
N VAL A 206 -4.56 0.85 7.16
CA VAL A 206 -5.31 -0.11 7.99
C VAL A 206 -4.79 -0.13 9.43
N LYS A 207 -3.46 -0.07 9.60
CA LYS A 207 -2.82 0.05 10.92
C LYS A 207 -3.25 1.33 11.64
N GLU A 208 -3.41 2.44 10.92
CA GLU A 208 -3.85 3.72 11.48
C GLU A 208 -5.27 3.66 12.03
N LEU A 209 -6.19 2.96 11.34
CA LEU A 209 -7.55 2.74 11.81
C LEU A 209 -7.64 1.83 13.05
N ARG A 210 -6.64 0.95 13.24
CA ARG A 210 -6.54 0.09 14.43
C ARG A 210 -5.96 0.81 15.65
N LYS A 211 -5.27 1.94 15.48
CA LYS A 211 -4.80 2.72 16.62
C LYS A 211 -6.02 3.26 17.38
N PRO A 212 -6.07 3.15 18.72
CA PRO A 212 -7.14 3.78 19.48
C PRO A 212 -7.18 5.26 19.11
N ARG A 213 -8.33 5.71 18.58
CA ARG A 213 -8.52 7.13 18.27
C ARG A 213 -8.19 7.92 19.52
N GLN A 214 -7.26 8.87 19.43
CA GLN A 214 -7.10 9.87 20.48
C GLN A 214 -8.46 10.57 20.60
N THR A 215 -9.15 10.35 21.72
CA THR A 215 -10.37 11.08 22.04
C THR A 215 -9.99 12.54 22.27
N THR A 216 -10.20 13.38 21.26
CA THR A 216 -10.36 14.82 21.43
C THR A 216 -11.53 15.04 22.39
N LEU A 217 -11.35 15.94 23.37
CA LEU A 217 -12.49 16.42 24.16
C LEU A 217 -13.45 17.14 23.20
N ALA A 218 -14.75 16.91 23.36
CA ALA A 218 -15.76 17.47 22.48
C ALA A 218 -15.71 19.02 22.49
N PRO A 219 -15.96 19.69 21.36
CA PRO A 219 -16.00 21.14 21.30
C PRO A 219 -17.18 21.66 22.12
N THR A 220 -16.93 22.54 23.08
CA THR A 220 -17.98 23.26 23.80
C THR A 220 -18.18 24.66 23.19
N GLY A 221 -19.20 24.81 22.35
CA GLY A 221 -19.76 26.12 21.97
C GLY A 221 -19.53 26.57 20.51
N PRO A 222 -20.37 27.49 20.00
CA PRO A 222 -20.34 27.92 18.62
C PRO A 222 -19.11 28.79 18.34
N ALA A 223 -18.61 28.72 17.10
CA ALA A 223 -17.44 29.44 16.62
C ALA A 223 -17.63 30.98 16.71
N GLY A 224 -17.14 31.55 17.80
CA GLY A 224 -17.01 33.00 17.99
C GLY A 224 -15.74 33.52 17.32
N ARG A 225 -15.90 34.61 16.56
CA ARG A 225 -14.86 35.34 15.83
C ARG A 225 -13.60 35.63 16.66
N SER A 226 -12.47 35.62 15.96
CA SER A 226 -11.13 35.96 16.44
C SER A 226 -11.08 37.22 17.32
N LYS A 227 -10.62 37.05 18.55
CA LYS A 227 -9.74 38.01 19.23
C LYS A 227 -8.49 37.23 19.61
N LYS A 228 -7.30 37.83 19.52
CA LYS A 228 -6.12 37.37 20.28
C LYS A 228 -6.35 37.76 21.74
N PRO A 229 -6.57 36.81 22.67
CA PRO A 229 -5.98 36.97 23.99
C PRO A 229 -5.73 35.62 24.68
N ASP A 230 -4.51 35.09 24.68
CA ASP A 230 -4.30 33.79 25.34
C ASP A 230 -2.94 33.56 25.98
N GLU A 231 -1.90 34.33 25.64
CA GLU A 231 -0.61 34.21 26.35
C GLU A 231 -0.73 34.53 27.84
N LYS A 232 -1.56 35.52 28.23
CA LYS A 232 -1.74 35.86 29.66
C LYS A 232 -2.37 34.72 30.47
N THR A 233 -3.33 34.00 29.89
CA THR A 233 -4.01 32.88 30.55
C THR A 233 -3.03 31.71 30.75
N PHE A 234 -2.28 31.38 29.70
CA PHE A 234 -1.32 30.27 29.72
C PHE A 234 0.01 30.62 30.41
N ALA A 235 0.34 31.90 30.58
CA ALA A 235 1.51 32.34 31.32
C ALA A 235 1.50 31.87 32.78
N THR A 236 0.31 31.68 33.38
CA THR A 236 0.21 31.14 34.75
C THR A 236 0.80 29.74 34.90
N LEU A 237 0.78 28.94 33.83
CA LEU A 237 1.36 27.59 33.81
C LEU A 237 2.89 27.58 33.90
N THR A 238 3.55 28.71 33.65
CA THR A 238 5.02 28.81 33.82
C THR A 238 5.46 28.54 35.25
N ARG A 239 4.65 28.94 36.24
CA ARG A 239 4.85 28.63 37.67
C ARG A 239 4.69 27.15 37.99
N HIS A 240 4.13 26.37 37.07
CA HIS A 240 3.91 24.93 37.20
C HIS A 240 4.82 24.12 36.26
N GLY A 241 5.94 24.71 35.83
CA GLY A 241 6.96 24.02 35.04
C GLY A 241 6.65 23.90 33.55
N PHE A 242 5.76 24.74 33.02
CA PHE A 242 5.53 24.84 31.58
C PHE A 242 6.36 25.95 30.94
N SER A 243 6.97 25.69 29.79
CA SER A 243 7.67 26.70 28.98
C SER A 243 7.00 26.85 27.62
N PHE A 244 6.96 28.07 27.08
CA PHE A 244 6.46 28.29 25.72
C PHE A 244 7.43 27.71 24.70
N GLU A 245 6.88 27.11 23.64
CA GLU A 245 7.63 26.67 22.46
C GLU A 245 7.06 27.34 21.20
N ASN A 246 7.89 27.42 20.16
CA ASN A 246 7.43 27.85 18.84
C ASN A 246 6.33 26.92 18.31
N THR A 247 5.23 27.50 17.84
CA THR A 247 4.16 26.79 17.15
C THR A 247 4.70 26.09 15.90
N LYS A 248 4.28 24.85 15.66
CA LYS A 248 4.78 24.03 14.54
C LYS A 248 3.90 24.12 13.29
N THR A 249 2.68 24.63 13.44
CA THR A 249 1.73 24.76 12.33
C THR A 249 1.00 26.10 12.44
N PRO A 250 0.50 26.67 11.33
CA PRO A 250 -0.25 27.93 11.34
C PRO A 250 -1.60 27.82 12.09
N TYR A 251 -2.02 26.62 12.45
CA TYR A 251 -3.26 26.38 13.17
C TYR A 251 -3.08 26.36 14.68
N GLU A 252 -1.84 26.38 15.20
CA GLU A 252 -1.53 26.44 16.63
C GLU A 252 -1.48 27.91 17.09
N THR A 253 -2.16 28.23 18.19
CA THR A 253 -2.13 29.56 18.82
C THR A 253 -1.27 29.61 20.07
N VAL A 254 -1.13 28.48 20.77
CA VAL A 254 -0.25 28.33 21.94
C VAL A 254 0.37 26.94 21.91
N ARG A 255 1.67 26.84 22.19
CA ARG A 255 2.36 25.57 22.43
C ARG A 255 3.22 25.72 23.67
N MET A 256 3.05 24.82 24.63
CA MET A 256 3.87 24.78 25.84
C MET A 256 4.37 23.37 26.14
N LYS A 257 5.61 23.27 26.61
CA LYS A 257 6.22 22.05 27.11
C LYS A 257 6.16 22.03 28.63
N GLY A 258 5.55 21.01 29.21
CA GLY A 258 5.50 20.79 30.65
C GLY A 258 6.06 19.42 31.04
N PRO A 259 5.98 19.06 32.33
CA PRO A 259 6.51 17.79 32.86
C PRO A 259 5.84 16.56 32.21
N GLY A 260 6.51 15.96 31.23
CA GLY A 260 6.02 14.76 30.53
C GLY A 260 4.82 15.00 29.60
N VAL A 261 4.47 16.25 29.32
CA VAL A 261 3.34 16.62 28.46
C VAL A 261 3.66 17.84 27.60
N THR A 262 3.03 17.94 26.45
CA THR A 262 2.99 19.13 25.61
C THR A 262 1.54 19.57 25.49
N LEU A 263 1.28 20.84 25.82
CA LEU A 263 -0.01 21.49 25.67
C LEU A 263 -0.02 22.28 24.37
N ILE A 264 -1.08 22.12 23.58
CA ILE A 264 -1.25 22.83 22.31
C ILE A 264 -2.66 23.39 22.27
N LYS A 265 -2.82 24.69 22.05
CA LYS A 265 -4.11 25.30 21.70
C LYS A 265 -4.15 25.60 20.21
N TYR A 266 -5.27 25.27 19.58
CA TYR A 266 -5.51 25.54 18.17
C TYR A 266 -6.37 26.78 17.97
N THR A 267 -6.29 27.36 16.78
CA THR A 267 -7.12 28.48 16.29
C THR A 267 -8.61 28.22 16.39
N THR A 268 -9.03 26.96 16.39
CA THR A 268 -10.42 26.51 16.62
C THR A 268 -10.87 26.62 18.07
N GLY A 269 -9.97 27.00 19.00
CA GLY A 269 -10.20 26.99 20.45
C GLY A 269 -9.94 25.62 21.11
N THR A 270 -9.63 24.57 20.34
CA THR A 270 -9.39 23.23 20.87
C THR A 270 -8.06 23.15 21.63
N LEU A 271 -8.06 22.52 22.80
CA LEU A 271 -6.87 22.26 23.60
C LEU A 271 -6.49 20.77 23.56
N LEU A 272 -5.23 20.51 23.20
CA LEU A 272 -4.66 19.18 23.07
C LEU A 272 -3.52 18.98 24.07
N LEU A 273 -3.53 17.84 24.75
CA LEU A 273 -2.44 17.39 25.63
C LEU A 273 -1.78 16.14 25.04
N GLN A 274 -0.49 16.25 24.70
CA GLN A 274 0.33 15.18 24.13
C GLN A 274 1.35 14.71 25.17
N GLY A 275 1.28 13.45 25.61
CA GLY A 275 2.16 12.92 26.64
C GLY A 275 1.66 11.61 27.22
N SER A 276 2.31 11.14 28.30
CA SER A 276 1.91 9.95 29.03
C SER A 276 0.50 10.12 29.64
N LYS A 277 -0.21 9.01 29.91
CA LYS A 277 -1.56 9.06 30.48
C LYS A 277 -1.59 9.83 31.81
N ALA A 278 -0.65 9.51 32.71
CA ALA A 278 -0.51 10.16 34.01
C ALA A 278 -0.23 11.67 33.89
N ALA A 279 0.69 12.09 33.01
CA ALA A 279 1.03 13.50 32.83
C ALA A 279 -0.15 14.31 32.27
N LYS A 280 -0.92 13.73 31.34
CA LYS A 280 -2.13 14.36 30.80
C LYS A 280 -3.22 14.54 31.85
N GLU A 281 -3.42 13.54 32.72
CA GLU A 281 -4.42 13.59 33.77
C GLU A 281 -4.09 14.64 34.84
N ALA A 282 -2.84 14.66 35.32
CA ALA A 282 -2.35 15.70 36.23
C ALA A 282 -2.48 17.10 35.63
N THR A 283 -2.17 17.26 34.34
CA THR A 283 -2.29 18.54 33.64
C THR A 283 -3.75 18.97 33.47
N ARG A 284 -4.69 18.04 33.23
CA ARG A 284 -6.13 18.37 33.17
C ARG A 284 -6.63 18.90 34.51
N GLU A 285 -6.24 18.28 35.62
CA GLU A 285 -6.62 18.74 36.95
C GLU A 285 -6.01 20.11 37.27
N LEU A 286 -4.77 20.36 36.85
CA LEU A 286 -4.15 21.68 36.96
C LEU A 286 -4.91 22.75 36.15
N LEU A 287 -5.25 22.47 34.89
CA LEU A 287 -5.98 23.42 34.05
C LEU A 287 -7.36 23.75 34.62
N LYS A 288 -8.07 22.76 35.17
CA LYS A 288 -9.33 22.97 35.90
C LYS A 288 -9.16 23.90 37.10
N LYS A 289 -8.14 23.66 37.94
CA LYS A 289 -7.85 24.50 39.11
C LYS A 289 -7.55 25.95 38.74
N LEU A 290 -6.92 26.17 37.59
CA LEU A 290 -6.57 27.50 37.07
C LEU A 290 -7.70 28.13 36.22
N ASN A 291 -8.87 27.49 36.13
CA ASN A 291 -9.98 27.92 35.26
C ASN A 291 -9.58 28.12 33.79
N ILE A 292 -8.60 27.36 33.31
CA ILE A 292 -8.18 27.38 31.90
C ILE A 292 -9.02 26.34 31.16
N ARG A 293 -9.95 26.84 30.33
CA ARG A 293 -10.88 26.02 29.54
C ARG A 293 -10.37 25.79 28.12
#